data_AF-A0A1J5F165-F1
#
_entry.id   AF-A0A1J5F165-F1
#
_cell.length_a   1.000
_cell.length_b   1.000
_cell.length_c   1.000
_cell.angle_alpha   90.00
_cell.angle_beta   90.00
_cell.angle_gamma   90.00
#
_symmetry.space_group_name_H-M   'P 1'
#
loop_
_entity.id
_entity.type
_entity.pdbx_description
1 polymer ?
#
loop_
_entity_poly.entity_id
_entity_poly.type
_entity_poly.pdbx_seq_one_letter_code
_entity_poly.pdbx_strand_id
1 'polypeptide(L)'
;MMEPQTIRMDISSDDVFLPYIRQFVSDSSLAMGFDPRSASLAEVETNSLFSYAIDVIPSGILRLECRFEPSLLRLSLFDEGGNLCGTREVVGL
;
A
#
# COMPACT_ATOMS: atom_id res chain seq x y z
N MET A 1 15.50 0.30 18.65
CA MET A 1 14.30 0.81 17.96
C MET A 1 14.53 0.60 16.48
N MET A 2 13.59 0.02 15.73
CA MET A 2 13.69 0.02 14.26
C MET A 2 13.42 1.44 13.77
N GLU A 3 14.25 1.93 12.84
CA GLU A 3 13.97 3.16 12.12
C GLU A 3 12.82 2.95 11.13
N PRO A 4 12.02 3.98 10.82
CA PRO A 4 10.96 3.87 9.84
C PRO A 4 11.50 3.43 8.48
N GLN A 5 10.92 2.39 7.90
CA GLN A 5 11.30 1.89 6.57
C GLN A 5 10.22 2.25 5.56
N THR A 6 10.62 2.71 4.38
CA THR A 6 9.68 3.02 3.29
C THR A 6 10.04 2.20 2.07
N ILE A 7 9.09 1.37 1.64
CA ILE A 7 9.17 0.64 0.38
C ILE A 7 8.34 1.39 -0.65
N ARG A 8 8.91 1.64 -1.83
CA ARG A 8 8.25 2.32 -2.94
C ARG A 8 8.11 1.36 -4.11
N MET A 9 6.94 1.36 -4.73
CA MET A 9 6.65 0.52 -5.88
C MET A 9 5.83 1.29 -6.91
N ASP A 10 6.33 1.34 -8.14
CA ASP A 10 5.58 1.87 -9.28
C ASP A 10 4.74 0.73 -9.88
N ILE A 11 3.45 0.99 -10.10
CA ILE A 11 2.43 -0.01 -10.43
C ILE A 11 1.45 0.53 -11.45
N SER A 12 0.94 -0.35 -12.31
CA SER A 12 -0.11 0.02 -13.25
C SER A 12 -1.42 0.29 -12.51
N SER A 13 -2.20 1.27 -12.98
CA SER A 13 -3.59 1.49 -12.57
C SER A 13 -4.56 0.43 -13.11
N ASP A 14 -4.08 -0.54 -13.91
CA ASP A 14 -4.88 -1.65 -14.41
C ASP A 14 -5.21 -2.64 -13.26
N ASP A 15 -6.50 -2.95 -13.10
CA ASP A 15 -7.04 -3.75 -11.99
C ASP A 15 -6.53 -5.20 -12.02
N VAL A 16 -6.05 -5.68 -13.17
CA VAL A 16 -5.43 -6.99 -13.34
C VAL A 16 -4.22 -7.18 -12.40
N PHE A 17 -3.53 -6.11 -12.02
CA PHE A 17 -2.37 -6.19 -11.12
C PHE A 17 -2.73 -6.14 -9.64
N LEU A 18 -3.98 -5.80 -9.29
CA LEU A 18 -4.42 -5.62 -7.91
C LEU A 18 -4.14 -6.83 -7.00
N PRO A 19 -4.35 -8.09 -7.42
CA PRO A 19 -4.01 -9.26 -6.59
C PRO A 19 -2.52 -9.33 -6.22
N TYR A 20 -1.62 -8.94 -7.13
CA TYR A 20 -0.17 -8.96 -6.89
C TYR A 20 0.26 -7.85 -5.94
N ILE A 21 -0.33 -6.67 -6.08
CA ILE A 21 -0.07 -5.52 -5.21
C ILE A 21 -0.52 -5.84 -3.77
N ARG A 22 -1.71 -6.44 -3.64
CA ARG A 22 -2.26 -6.91 -2.35
C ARG A 22 -1.35 -7.94 -1.68
N GLN A 23 -0.91 -8.96 -2.42
CA GLN A 23 0.03 -9.95 -1.92
C GLN A 23 1.35 -9.32 -1.47
N PHE A 24 1.91 -8.41 -2.28
CA PHE A 24 3.14 -7.71 -1.96
C PHE A 24 3.06 -6.91 -0.65
N VAL A 25 1.96 -6.19 -0.41
CA VAL A 25 1.76 -5.43 0.83
C VAL A 25 1.64 -6.37 2.03
N SER A 26 0.92 -7.49 1.88
CA SER A 26 0.80 -8.51 2.93
C SER A 26 2.16 -9.10 3.30
N ASP A 27 2.92 -9.56 2.30
CA ASP A 27 4.26 -10.15 2.49
C ASP A 27 5.24 -9.16 3.10
N SER A 28 5.21 -7.90 2.65
CA SER A 28 6.04 -6.83 3.20
C SER A 28 5.69 -6.53 4.66
N SER A 29 4.40 -6.56 5.01
CA SER A 29 3.95 -6.35 6.39
C SER A 29 4.47 -7.47 7.31
N LEU A 30 4.33 -8.72 6.87
CA LEU A 30 4.86 -9.88 7.60
C LEU A 30 6.39 -9.81 7.75
N ALA A 31 7.10 -9.44 6.70
CA ALA A 31 8.56 -9.27 6.73
C ALA A 31 9.02 -8.16 7.69
N MET A 32 8.20 -7.14 7.88
CA MET A 32 8.43 -6.04 8.83
C MET A 32 7.98 -6.37 10.26
N GLY A 33 7.51 -7.60 10.50
CA GLY A 33 7.15 -8.09 11.84
C GLY A 33 5.72 -7.78 12.28
N PHE A 34 4.85 -7.33 11.37
CA PHE A 34 3.43 -7.20 11.66
C PHE A 34 2.80 -8.58 11.81
N ASP A 35 1.82 -8.69 12.71
CA ASP A 35 1.10 -9.95 12.89
C ASP A 35 0.22 -10.28 11.66
N PRO A 36 -0.16 -11.56 11.45
CA PRO A 36 -0.94 -11.97 10.27
C PRO A 36 -2.28 -11.25 10.12
N ARG A 37 -2.90 -10.79 11.21
CA ARG A 37 -4.16 -10.05 11.16
C ARG A 37 -3.93 -8.64 10.61
N SER A 38 -2.87 -7.97 11.06
CA SER A 38 -2.48 -6.66 10.53
C SER A 38 -2.05 -6.74 9.06
N ALA A 39 -1.32 -7.79 8.68
CA ALA A 39 -0.97 -8.03 7.27
C ALA A 39 -2.21 -8.24 6.39
N SER A 40 -3.19 -9.03 6.85
CA SER A 40 -4.48 -9.21 6.15
C SER A 40 -5.27 -7.90 6.07
N LEU A 41 -5.23 -7.07 7.11
CA LEU A 41 -5.88 -5.75 7.07
C LEU A 41 -5.20 -4.83 6.05
N ALA A 42 -3.87 -4.86 5.95
CA ALA A 42 -3.13 -4.12 4.93
C ALA A 42 -3.50 -4.53 3.51
N GLU A 43 -3.79 -5.80 3.28
CA GLU A 43 -4.31 -6.31 2.01
C GLU A 43 -5.68 -5.69 1.66
N VAL A 44 -6.57 -5.58 2.65
CA VAL A 44 -7.92 -4.99 2.50
C VAL A 44 -7.83 -3.48 2.26
N GLU A 45 -6.99 -2.78 3.01
CA GLU A 45 -6.80 -1.34 2.85
C GLU A 45 -6.14 -0.99 1.52
N THR A 46 -5.21 -1.83 1.05
CA THR A 46 -4.63 -1.71 -0.31
C THR A 46 -5.72 -1.82 -1.36
N ASN A 47 -6.64 -2.78 -1.24
CA ASN A 47 -7.78 -2.93 -2.14
C ASN A 47 -8.66 -1.68 -2.16
N SER A 48 -9.02 -1.15 -0.98
CA SER A 48 -9.84 0.07 -0.87
C SER A 48 -9.14 1.28 -1.50
N LEU A 49 -7.85 1.44 -1.24
CA LEU A 49 -7.04 2.55 -1.76
C LEU A 49 -6.94 2.48 -3.29
N PHE A 50 -6.76 1.28 -3.85
CA PHE A 50 -6.66 1.06 -5.29
C PHE A 50 -7.99 1.26 -6.02
N SER A 51 -9.08 0.70 -5.51
CA SER A 51 -10.40 0.85 -6.15
C SER A 51 -10.78 2.34 -6.29
N TYR A 52 -10.48 3.16 -5.28
CA TYR A 52 -10.68 4.60 -5.36
C TYR A 52 -9.79 5.26 -6.42
N ALA A 53 -8.54 4.84 -6.55
CA ALA A 53 -7.58 5.45 -7.47
C ALA A 53 -7.87 5.15 -8.94
N ILE A 54 -8.35 3.94 -9.26
CA ILE A 54 -8.71 3.52 -10.62
C ILE A 54 -9.86 4.39 -11.17
N ASP A 55 -10.82 4.75 -10.32
CA ASP A 55 -11.93 5.65 -10.70
C ASP A 55 -11.45 7.06 -11.07
N VAL A 56 -10.32 7.50 -10.51
CA VAL A 56 -9.74 8.84 -10.72
C VAL A 56 -8.71 8.85 -11.85
N ILE A 57 -7.94 7.76 -12.00
CA ILE A 57 -6.83 7.62 -12.96
C ILE A 57 -6.98 6.26 -13.67
N PRO A 58 -7.85 6.18 -14.69
CA PRO A 58 -8.19 4.91 -15.32
C PRO A 58 -7.06 4.29 -16.16
N SER A 59 -6.01 5.06 -16.50
CA SER A 59 -4.84 4.54 -17.21
C SER A 59 -3.59 5.36 -16.92
N GLY A 60 -2.70 4.85 -16.08
CA GLY A 60 -1.41 5.46 -15.76
C GLY A 60 -0.56 4.62 -14.82
N ILE A 61 0.64 5.10 -14.52
CA ILE A 61 1.49 4.55 -13.46
C ILE A 61 1.14 5.25 -12.14
N LEU A 62 0.90 4.46 -11.10
CA LEU A 62 0.73 4.93 -9.74
C LEU A 62 1.96 4.54 -8.94
N ARG A 63 2.30 5.32 -7.92
CA ARG A 63 3.34 4.98 -6.95
C ARG A 63 2.71 4.65 -5.61
N LEU A 64 2.87 3.41 -5.17
CA LEU A 64 2.54 3.00 -3.82
C LEU A 64 3.77 3.16 -2.93
N GLU A 65 3.59 3.90 -1.83
CA GLU A 65 4.55 3.98 -0.74
C GLU A 65 3.99 3.22 0.48
N CYS A 66 4.72 2.21 0.92
CA CYS A 66 4.47 1.47 2.16
C CYS A 66 5.48 1.94 3.20
N ARG A 67 5.04 2.78 4.14
CA ARG A 67 5.85 3.28 5.24
C ARG A 67 5.56 2.50 6.50
N PHE A 68 6.53 1.72 6.94
CA PHE A 68 6.50 0.91 8.14
C PHE A 68 7.13 1.69 9.29
N GLU A 69 6.31 1.98 10.30
CA GLU A 69 6.69 2.50 11.60
C GLU A 69 6.51 1.37 12.64
N PRO A 70 7.10 1.47 13.85
CA PRO A 70 7.12 0.35 14.82
C PRO A 70 5.76 -0.27 15.19
N SER A 71 4.67 0.47 15.00
CA SER A 71 3.30 0.00 15.29
C SER A 71 2.28 0.45 14.24
N LEU A 72 2.75 0.93 13.07
CA LEU A 72 1.88 1.56 12.08
C LEU A 72 2.44 1.34 10.68
N LEU A 73 1.63 0.79 9.79
CA LEU A 73 1.87 0.80 8.35
C LEU A 73 1.02 1.91 7.74
N ARG A 74 1.67 2.89 7.11
CA ARG A 74 1.00 3.91 6.28
C ARG A 74 1.18 3.55 4.81
N LEU A 75 0.07 3.33 4.13
CA LEU A 75 -0.01 3.16 2.68
C LEU A 75 -0.38 4.51 2.07
N SER A 76 0.40 4.98 1.10
CA SER A 76 0.13 6.21 0.37
C SER A 76 0.25 5.94 -1.12
N LEU A 77 -0.73 6.39 -1.90
CA LEU A 77 -0.74 6.20 -3.34
C LEU A 77 -0.63 7.55 -4.04
N PHE A 78 0.29 7.66 -4.98
CA PHE A 78 0.55 8.88 -5.73
C PHE A 78 0.35 8.65 -7.22
N ASP A 79 -0.04 9.70 -7.94
CA ASP A 79 -0.06 9.71 -9.40
C ASP A 79 1.32 10.00 -10.02
N GLU A 80 1.42 9.94 -11.35
CA GLU A 80 2.66 10.25 -12.09
C GLU A 80 3.16 11.69 -11.87
N GLY A 81 2.26 12.61 -11.51
CA GLY A 81 2.58 14.01 -11.17
C GLY A 81 3.09 14.19 -9.74
N GLY A 82 3.09 13.12 -8.93
CA GLY A 82 3.46 13.16 -7.52
C GLY A 82 2.34 13.66 -6.60
N ASN A 83 1.10 13.78 -7.09
CA ASN A 83 -0.04 14.15 -6.26
C ASN A 83 -0.53 12.93 -5.48
N LEU A 84 -0.90 13.15 -4.22
CA LEU A 84 -1.44 12.09 -3.37
C LEU A 84 -2.88 11.75 -3.78
N CYS A 85 -3.10 10.55 -4.29
CA CYS A 85 -4.42 10.00 -4.62
C CYS A 85 -5.18 9.57 -3.37
N GLY A 86 -4.47 9.07 -2.36
CA GLY A 86 -5.07 8.67 -1.09
C GLY A 86 -4.08 8.06 -0.11
N THR A 87 -4.52 7.90 1.13
CA THR A 87 -3.73 7.22 2.17
C THR A 87 -4.61 6.29 3.01
N ARG A 88 -3.99 5.23 3.53
CA ARG A 88 -4.55 4.32 4.53
C ARG A 88 -3.52 4.02 5.60
N GLU A 89 -4.01 3.67 6.78
CA GLU A 89 -3.19 3.36 7.93
C GLU A 89 -3.66 2.03 8.54
N VAL A 90 -2.70 1.19 8.90
CA VAL A 90 -2.92 -0.11 9.53
C VAL A 90 -2.09 -0.17 10.79
N VAL A 91 -2.75 -0.31 11.93
CA VAL A 91 -2.07 -0.45 13.23
C VAL A 91 -1.54 -1.88 13.33
N GLY A 92 -0.23 -2.02 13.56
CA GLY A 92 0.39 -3.29 13.91
C GLY A 92 0.17 -3.58 15.39
N LEU A 93 -0.40 -4.75 15.71
CA LEU A 93 -0.65 -5.21 17.08
C LEU A 93 0.46 -6.12 17.60
#